data_AF-A0ABD3NXD0-F1
#
_entry.id   AF-A0ABD3NXD0-F1
#
_cell.length_a   1.000
_cell.length_b   1.000
_cell.length_c   1.000
_cell.angle_alpha   90.00
_cell.angle_beta   90.00
_cell.angle_gamma   90.00
#
_symmetry.space_group_name_H-M   'P 1'
#
loop_
_entity.id
_entity.type
_entity.pdbx_description
1 polymer ?
#
loop_
_entity_poly.entity_id
_entity_poly.type
_entity_poly.pdbx_seq_one_letter_code
_entity_poly.pdbx_strand_id
1 'polypeptide(L)'
;MAIGPLGRIIAQIIVPAIAIMAKTLPAAYAAALENARKSGTADAAGDAARRGASFLGKPRMSKDEAMMVLNLTEDEVTVEAVRRQYDRYFAANSVEKGGSFYLQSKVYRARELLDEYVKEKEKEERAGKVDEK
;
A
#
# COMPACT_ATOMS: atom_id res chain seq x y z
N MET A 1 -25.77 -38.86 18.01
CA MET A 1 -26.18 -37.52 18.47
C MET A 1 -26.88 -36.81 17.33
N ALA A 2 -28.21 -36.69 17.39
CA ALA A 2 -28.97 -35.95 16.39
C ALA A 2 -28.73 -34.45 16.60
N ILE A 3 -28.23 -33.76 15.57
CA ILE A 3 -28.14 -32.30 15.56
C ILE A 3 -29.58 -31.77 15.67
N GLY A 4 -29.90 -31.12 16.79
CA GLY A 4 -31.21 -30.53 17.03
C GLY A 4 -31.60 -29.51 15.95
N PRO A 5 -32.88 -29.14 15.85
CA PRO A 5 -33.39 -28.25 14.79
C PRO A 5 -32.61 -26.93 14.67
N LEU A 6 -32.13 -26.37 15.79
CA LEU A 6 -31.26 -25.19 15.82
C LEU A 6 -29.87 -25.43 15.20
N GLY A 7 -29.25 -26.59 15.45
CA GLY A 7 -27.95 -26.92 14.86
C GLY A 7 -28.03 -27.15 13.35
N ARG A 8 -29.17 -27.64 12.84
CA ARG A 8 -29.43 -27.74 11.40
C ARG A 8 -29.54 -26.36 10.73
N ILE A 9 -30.23 -25.41 11.37
CA ILE A 9 -30.35 -24.04 10.87
C ILE A 9 -28.98 -23.35 10.84
N ILE A 10 -28.18 -23.50 11.91
CA ILE A 10 -26.82 -22.93 11.96
C ILE A 10 -25.94 -23.54 10.86
N ALA A 11 -25.99 -24.87 10.67
CA ALA A 11 -25.21 -25.54 9.63
C ALA A 11 -25.60 -25.07 8.21
N GLN A 12 -26.89 -24.82 7.95
CA GLN A 12 -27.38 -24.35 6.66
C GLN A 12 -26.90 -22.94 6.29
N ILE A 13 -26.51 -22.12 7.27
CA ILE A 13 -25.97 -20.77 7.02
C ILE A 13 -24.45 -20.82 6.92
N ILE A 14 -23.79 -21.53 7.83
CA ILE A 14 -22.32 -21.52 7.95
C ILE A 14 -21.65 -22.33 6.83
N VAL A 15 -22.16 -23.51 6.49
CA VAL A 15 -21.55 -24.39 5.48
C VAL A 15 -21.45 -23.73 4.09
N PRO A 16 -22.50 -23.09 3.54
CA PRO A 16 -22.37 -22.40 2.26
C PRO A 16 -21.45 -21.17 2.35
N ALA A 17 -21.43 -20.44 3.48
CA ALA A 17 -20.51 -19.31 3.66
C ALA A 17 -19.03 -19.73 3.60
N ILE A 18 -18.69 -20.84 4.28
CA ILE A 18 -17.33 -21.41 4.24
C ILE A 18 -17.00 -21.94 2.84
N ALA A 19 -17.94 -22.62 2.18
CA ALA A 19 -17.73 -23.19 0.85
C ALA A 19 -17.47 -22.10 -0.22
N ILE A 20 -18.20 -20.98 -0.14
CA ILE A 20 -17.98 -19.83 -1.03
C ILE A 20 -16.58 -19.25 -0.81
N MET A 21 -16.18 -19.06 0.46
CA MET A 21 -14.86 -18.51 0.78
C MET A 21 -13.72 -19.44 0.33
N ALA A 22 -13.84 -20.75 0.56
CA ALA A 22 -12.84 -21.74 0.14
C ALA A 22 -12.66 -21.80 -1.39
N LYS A 23 -13.74 -21.61 -2.16
CA LYS A 23 -13.68 -21.64 -3.64
C LYS A 23 -12.99 -20.40 -4.24
N THR A 24 -12.97 -19.29 -3.52
CA THR A 24 -12.37 -18.03 -4.04
C THR A 24 -10.84 -18.00 -3.96
N LEU A 25 -10.22 -18.73 -3.02
CA LEU A 25 -8.75 -18.72 -2.86
C LEU A 25 -8.01 -19.27 -4.09
N PRO A 26 -8.35 -20.45 -4.65
CA PRO A 26 -7.68 -20.97 -5.83
C PRO A 26 -8.01 -20.17 -7.09
N ALA A 27 -9.23 -19.64 -7.20
CA ALA A 27 -9.65 -18.84 -8.34
C ALA A 27 -8.94 -17.48 -8.38
N ALA A 28 -8.78 -16.82 -7.23
CA ALA A 28 -8.01 -15.60 -7.11
C ALA A 28 -6.52 -15.84 -7.36
N TYR A 29 -5.97 -16.97 -6.87
CA TYR A 29 -4.59 -17.36 -7.13
C TYR A 29 -4.34 -17.66 -8.62
N ALA A 30 -5.24 -18.40 -9.28
CA ALA A 30 -5.17 -18.67 -10.71
C ALA A 30 -5.29 -17.39 -11.54
N ALA A 31 -6.23 -16.50 -11.19
CA ALA A 31 -6.37 -15.20 -11.83
C ALA A 31 -5.14 -14.30 -11.60
N ALA A 32 -4.54 -14.33 -10.41
CA ALA A 32 -3.29 -13.62 -10.13
C ALA A 32 -2.13 -14.18 -10.97
N LEU A 33 -2.02 -15.51 -11.11
CA LEU A 33 -1.02 -16.15 -11.95
C LEU A 33 -1.20 -15.81 -13.43
N GLU A 34 -2.44 -15.82 -13.92
CA GLU A 34 -2.75 -15.49 -15.30
C GLU A 34 -2.48 -14.01 -15.61
N ASN A 35 -2.84 -13.11 -14.69
CA ASN A 35 -2.53 -11.69 -14.79
C ASN A 35 -1.03 -11.41 -14.70
N ALA A 36 -0.28 -12.13 -13.86
CA ALA A 36 1.19 -12.05 -13.78
C ALA A 36 1.84 -12.52 -15.10
N ARG A 37 1.31 -13.58 -15.72
CA ARG A 37 1.78 -14.07 -17.02
C ARG A 37 1.44 -13.12 -18.18
N LYS A 38 0.29 -12.44 -18.14
CA LYS A 38 -0.15 -11.51 -19.18
C LYS A 38 0.51 -10.13 -19.10
N SER A 39 0.86 -9.67 -17.89
CA SER A 39 1.35 -8.30 -17.70
C SER A 39 2.87 -8.16 -17.81
N GLY A 40 3.65 -9.23 -17.63
CA GLY A 40 5.11 -9.25 -17.89
C GLY A 40 5.95 -8.18 -17.17
N THR A 41 5.36 -7.41 -16.25
CA THR A 41 5.94 -6.21 -15.65
C THR A 41 5.83 -6.34 -14.12
N ALA A 42 6.94 -6.04 -13.43
CA ALA A 42 7.03 -6.12 -11.97
C ALA A 42 5.97 -5.24 -11.26
N ASP A 43 5.45 -4.23 -11.95
CA ASP A 43 4.43 -3.30 -11.47
C ASP A 43 3.08 -3.96 -11.17
N ALA A 44 2.66 -4.97 -11.96
CA ALA A 44 1.37 -5.64 -11.77
C ALA A 44 1.34 -6.51 -10.51
N ALA A 45 2.48 -7.09 -10.12
CA ALA A 45 2.62 -7.82 -8.86
C ALA A 45 2.59 -6.86 -7.66
N GLY A 46 3.23 -5.69 -7.79
CA GLY A 46 3.19 -4.62 -6.79
C GLY A 46 1.77 -4.08 -6.57
N ASP A 47 1.01 -3.84 -7.63
CA ASP A 47 -0.37 -3.36 -7.56
C ASP A 47 -1.35 -4.41 -7.01
N ALA A 48 -1.15 -5.69 -7.34
CA ALA A 48 -1.94 -6.78 -6.75
C ALA A 48 -1.65 -6.94 -5.25
N ALA A 49 -0.39 -6.81 -4.83
CA ALA A 49 -0.01 -6.81 -3.41
C ALA A 49 -0.56 -5.58 -2.66
N ARG A 50 -0.52 -4.39 -3.26
CA ARG A 50 -1.14 -3.16 -2.72
C ARG A 50 -2.65 -3.28 -2.59
N ARG A 51 -3.34 -3.85 -3.59
CA ARG A 51 -4.78 -4.12 -3.54
C ARG A 51 -5.14 -5.22 -2.54
N GLY A 52 -4.34 -6.28 -2.43
CA GLY A 52 -4.50 -7.35 -1.45
C GLY A 52 -4.31 -6.86 0.00
N ALA A 53 -3.33 -5.98 0.25
CA ALA A 53 -3.16 -5.32 1.53
C ALA A 53 -4.32 -4.37 1.87
N SER A 54 -4.95 -3.78 0.85
CA SER A 54 -6.11 -2.88 1.00
C SER A 54 -7.42 -3.60 1.36
N PHE A 55 -7.51 -4.94 1.21
CA PHE A 55 -8.65 -5.73 1.68
C PHE A 55 -8.61 -5.98 3.20
N LEU A 56 -7.43 -5.86 3.84
CA LEU A 56 -7.22 -6.07 5.28
C LEU A 56 -6.82 -4.79 6.05
N GLY A 57 -6.61 -3.65 5.39
CA GLY A 57 -6.16 -2.41 6.02
C GLY A 57 -6.40 -1.16 5.18
N LYS A 58 -6.35 0.01 5.83
CA LYS A 58 -6.54 1.34 5.20
C LYS A 58 -5.70 1.48 3.92
N PRO A 59 -6.22 2.10 2.85
CA PRO A 59 -5.47 2.33 1.63
C PRO A 59 -4.18 3.08 1.95
N ARG A 60 -3.05 2.53 1.49
CA ARG A 60 -1.73 3.15 1.59
C ARG A 60 -1.68 4.35 0.64
N MET A 61 -1.07 5.45 1.09
CA MET A 61 -0.81 6.63 0.24
C MET A 61 -0.01 6.22 -1.00
N SER A 62 -0.33 6.77 -2.18
CA SER A 62 0.45 6.52 -3.40
C SER A 62 1.69 7.44 -3.48
N LYS A 63 2.66 7.09 -4.34
CA LYS A 63 3.83 7.96 -4.61
C LYS A 63 3.41 9.34 -5.08
N ASP A 64 2.49 9.39 -6.03
CA ASP A 64 1.98 10.63 -6.60
C ASP A 64 1.25 11.47 -5.54
N GLU A 65 0.46 10.83 -4.67
CA GLU A 65 -0.17 11.52 -3.54
C GLU A 65 0.88 12.11 -2.58
N ALA A 66 1.94 11.35 -2.26
CA ALA A 66 3.01 11.83 -1.38
C ALA A 66 3.77 13.04 -1.97
N MET A 67 4.07 12.99 -3.27
CA MET A 67 4.69 14.10 -4.00
C MET A 67 3.80 15.34 -4.01
N MET A 68 2.49 15.18 -4.23
CA MET A 68 1.52 16.28 -4.16
C MET A 68 1.41 16.86 -2.74
N VAL A 69 1.38 16.02 -1.71
CA VAL A 69 1.31 16.46 -0.29
C VAL A 69 2.53 17.29 0.10
N LEU A 70 3.73 16.90 -0.35
CA LEU A 70 4.97 17.63 -0.07
C LEU A 70 5.32 18.68 -1.13
N ASN A 71 4.47 18.84 -2.14
CA ASN A 71 4.63 19.76 -3.27
C ASN A 71 6.03 19.65 -3.89
N LEU A 72 6.35 18.44 -4.35
CA LEU A 72 7.59 18.10 -5.05
C LEU A 72 7.25 17.46 -6.39
N THR A 73 8.04 17.76 -7.41
CA THR A 73 8.05 16.99 -8.66
C THR A 73 9.04 15.83 -8.57
N GLU A 74 8.94 14.84 -9.48
CA GLU A 74 9.79 13.65 -9.46
C GLU A 74 11.29 13.96 -9.51
N ASP A 75 11.68 14.99 -10.24
CA ASP A 75 13.08 15.45 -10.35
C ASP A 75 13.58 16.14 -9.08
N GLU A 76 12.68 16.66 -8.26
CA GLU A 76 13.02 17.37 -7.01
C GLU A 76 13.09 16.44 -5.80
N VAL A 77 12.65 15.18 -5.93
CA VAL A 77 12.62 14.22 -4.82
C VAL A 77 14.04 13.80 -4.43
N THR A 78 14.56 14.53 -3.44
CA THR A 78 15.85 14.30 -2.77
C THR A 78 15.64 14.28 -1.26
N VAL A 79 16.56 13.66 -0.51
CA VAL A 79 16.46 13.57 0.96
C VAL A 79 16.31 14.96 1.59
N GLU A 80 17.07 15.93 1.09
CA GLU A 80 17.07 17.30 1.58
C GLU A 80 15.78 18.04 1.25
N ALA A 81 15.25 17.87 0.03
CA ALA A 81 14.00 18.52 -0.38
C ALA A 81 12.79 17.95 0.38
N VAL A 82 12.71 16.62 0.53
CA VAL A 82 11.67 15.94 1.30
C VAL A 82 11.68 16.41 2.75
N ARG A 83 12.87 16.43 3.39
CA ARG A 83 13.02 16.91 4.76
C ARG A 83 12.60 18.37 4.93
N ARG A 84 13.07 19.25 4.05
CA ARG A 84 12.75 20.68 4.08
C ARG A 84 11.24 20.93 3.98
N GLN A 85 10.56 20.26 3.04
CA GLN A 85 9.11 20.40 2.86
C GLN A 85 8.33 19.78 4.01
N TYR A 86 8.77 18.62 4.51
CA TYR A 86 8.20 18.00 5.70
C TYR A 86 8.27 18.94 6.90
N ASP A 87 9.45 19.48 7.24
CA ASP A 87 9.61 20.35 8.41
C ASP A 87 8.70 21.59 8.32
N ARG A 88 8.61 22.19 7.13
CA ARG A 88 7.72 23.33 6.86
C ARG A 88 6.24 22.98 7.07
N TYR A 89 5.74 21.94 6.40
CA TYR A 89 4.32 21.60 6.45
C TYR A 89 3.90 20.96 7.77
N PHE A 90 4.77 20.18 8.40
CA PHE A 90 4.50 19.55 9.69
C PHE A 90 4.40 20.60 10.79
N ALA A 91 5.31 21.57 10.83
CA ALA A 91 5.27 22.67 11.79
C ALA A 91 4.06 23.60 11.57
N ALA A 92 3.69 23.86 10.31
CA ALA A 92 2.52 24.67 9.96
C ALA A 92 1.18 24.00 10.32
N ASN A 93 1.12 22.66 10.29
CA ASN A 93 -0.08 21.88 10.63
C ASN A 93 -0.06 21.31 12.06
N SER A 94 0.83 21.80 12.93
CA SER A 94 0.89 21.32 14.32
C SER A 94 -0.44 21.55 15.05
N VAL A 95 -0.93 20.50 15.72
CA VAL A 95 -2.17 20.55 16.51
C VAL A 95 -2.09 21.60 17.61
N GLU A 96 -0.90 21.81 18.20
CA GLU A 96 -0.66 22.83 19.23
C GLU A 96 -0.89 24.26 18.73
N LYS A 97 -0.73 24.48 17.42
CA LYS A 97 -0.95 25.79 16.76
C LYS A 97 -2.35 25.89 16.14
N GLY A 98 -3.27 24.99 16.49
CA GLY A 98 -4.61 24.93 15.90
C GLY A 98 -4.68 24.20 14.56
N GLY A 99 -3.63 23.45 14.19
CA GLY A 99 -3.61 22.63 12.98
C GLY A 99 -4.43 21.33 13.10
N SER A 100 -4.61 20.65 11.97
CA SER A 100 -5.34 19.37 11.93
C SER A 100 -4.40 18.18 12.11
N PHE A 101 -4.69 17.34 13.11
CA PHE A 101 -3.98 16.07 13.30
C PHE A 101 -4.01 15.18 12.06
N TYR A 102 -5.12 15.21 11.31
CA TYR A 102 -5.25 14.44 10.07
C TYR A 102 -4.28 14.94 8.99
N LEU A 103 -4.19 16.26 8.79
CA LEU A 103 -3.29 16.86 7.81
C LEU A 103 -1.83 16.65 8.21
N GLN A 104 -1.51 16.85 9.50
CA GLN A 104 -0.18 16.56 10.03
C GLN A 104 0.21 15.09 9.82
N SER A 105 -0.73 14.16 10.06
CA SER A 105 -0.53 12.73 9.80
C SER A 105 -0.31 12.44 8.32
N LYS A 106 -1.02 13.11 7.41
CA LYS A 106 -0.82 12.97 5.95
C LYS A 106 0.57 13.45 5.52
N VAL A 107 1.03 14.59 6.03
CA VAL A 107 2.39 15.10 5.78
C VAL A 107 3.45 14.11 6.30
N TYR A 108 3.23 13.54 7.48
CA TYR A 108 4.12 12.52 8.05
C TYR A 108 4.18 11.26 7.17
N ARG A 109 3.04 10.74 6.70
CA ARG A 109 3.00 9.57 5.82
C ARG A 109 3.64 9.83 4.46
N ALA A 110 3.48 11.02 3.91
CA ALA A 110 4.11 11.40 2.66
C ALA A 110 5.65 11.38 2.77
N ARG A 111 6.20 11.89 3.88
CA ARG A 111 7.64 11.84 4.14
C ARG A 111 8.14 10.39 4.26
N GLU A 112 7.48 9.55 5.05
CA GLU A 112 7.87 8.13 5.20
C GLU A 112 7.96 7.41 3.83
N LEU A 113 7.00 7.68 2.94
CA LEU A 113 6.94 7.07 1.62
C LEU A 113 8.06 7.59 0.70
N LEU A 114 8.27 8.91 0.63
CA LEU A 114 9.33 9.47 -0.23
C LEU A 114 10.73 9.14 0.28
N ASP A 115 10.95 9.03 1.60
CA ASP A 115 12.22 8.59 2.17
C ASP A 115 12.55 7.14 1.76
N GLU A 116 11.54 6.26 1.68
CA GLU A 116 11.70 4.89 1.19
C GLU A 116 12.01 4.89 -0.32
N TYR A 117 11.27 5.68 -1.10
CA TYR A 117 11.50 5.82 -2.54
C TYR A 117 12.91 6.30 -2.89
N VAL A 118 13.44 7.31 -2.19
CA VAL A 118 14.81 7.79 -2.42
C VAL A 118 15.83 6.70 -2.12
N LYS A 119 15.65 5.94 -1.03
CA LYS A 119 16.55 4.82 -0.68
C LYS A 119 16.52 3.70 -1.72
N GLU A 120 15.35 3.41 -2.29
CA GLU A 120 15.20 2.43 -3.37
C GLU A 120 15.94 2.89 -4.62
N LYS A 121 15.70 4.14 -5.06
CA LYS A 121 16.39 4.74 -6.20
C LYS A 121 17.92 4.72 -6.05
N GLU A 122 18.44 5.09 -4.89
CA GLU A 122 19.88 5.02 -4.62
C GLU A 122 20.45 3.59 -4.63
N LYS A 123 19.65 2.58 -4.29
CA LYS A 123 20.08 1.17 -4.35
C LYS A 123 20.12 0.68 -5.79
N GLU A 124 19.12 1.02 -6.59
CA GLU A 124 19.07 0.69 -8.02
C GLU A 124 20.25 1.31 -8.78
N GLU A 125 20.54 2.59 -8.53
CA GLU A 125 21.71 3.27 -9.12
C GLU A 125 23.04 2.64 -8.70
N ARG A 126 23.13 2.12 -7.47
CA ARG A 126 24.32 1.40 -6.99
C ARG A 126 24.45 0.02 -7.62
N ALA A 127 23.36 -0.71 -7.79
CA ALA A 127 23.36 -2.02 -8.43
C ALA A 127 23.73 -1.93 -9.91
N GLY A 128 23.15 -0.98 -10.66
CA GLY A 128 23.47 -0.79 -12.08
C GLY A 128 24.94 -0.43 -12.34
N LYS A 129 25.60 0.29 -11.41
CA LYS A 129 27.04 0.59 -11.51
C LYS A 129 27.96 -0.59 -11.22
N VAL A 130 27.44 -1.63 -10.57
CA VAL A 130 28.20 -2.87 -10.28
C VAL A 130 28.13 -3.83 -11.46
N ASP A 131 27.01 -3.85 -12.20
CA ASP A 131 26.84 -4.71 -13.38
C ASP A 131 27.54 -4.17 -14.65
N GLU A 132 27.90 -2.88 -14.68
CA GLU A 132 28.64 -2.25 -15.79
C GLU A 132 30.18 -2.35 -15.63
N LYS A 133 30.67 -2.93 -14.53
CA LYS A 133 32.11 -3.13 -14.25
C LYS A 133 32.53 -4.59 -14.43
#